data_AF-A0A536L8A4-F1
#
_entry.id   AF-A0A536L8A4-F1
#
_cell.length_a   1.000
_cell.length_b   1.000
_cell.length_c   1.000
_cell.angle_alpha   90.00
_cell.angle_beta   90.00
_cell.angle_gamma   90.00
#
_symmetry.space_group_name_H-M   'P 1'
#
loop_
_entity.id
_entity.type
_entity.pdbx_description
1 polymer ?
#
loop_
_entity_poly.entity_id
_entity_poly.type
_entity_poly.pdbx_seq_one_letter_code
_entity_poly.pdbx_strand_id
1 'polypeptide(L)'
;MLIVIRRRGAGQAIVVMALAMVAICGMLALAIDAGRLYFQRRLMQDAVDSGALAGAQSLVGTVANPNGQPNYALYYAMDDTLAVFNQNPANNDPNSSFYTAPVNRTVTDTQGGYTVTAVAPMGYSNKQVQVTVSYNATATFVQVLGFSQIAILATATAEAGTNAKTYALFAYTSGGSGNTIQNDQNGYAQVDDGQDGTDVCQASIEGLTVSNSKFHVPNPTQASLNINGDLTVNSASDNHSLFSFWRNPVNFGTGQDAKPDYLAPDTSLITTVVNPANKAKIAPGTSGLVNGVTITNSSTSKWVYVFTPGRYTSSIVIPAAGDNLNNSVYIFLNGVYYFTSGADMTITGGYVSNTSTGLPHFVGSPSIGASDLPPASDGTNGVEFIFDQGGTFSANNSDLPNDGSVFFVAPHFVPTGSTNIAFYISSTNGNNGVVWNEAFDASASNVPRFQVWGTVFDADPSGSMTLTGVALGPHNTSATDSNSSGQYAINGEFIGAFLQVNGGNVLGNSMGTPGCGTFTPGHPALLVQFNSKFAPAPGVNSYLVK
;
A
#
# COMPACT_ATOMS: atom_id res chain seq x y z
N MET A 1 -10.18 83.56 35.66
CA MET A 1 -9.56 82.69 34.65
C MET A 1 -9.93 81.23 34.96
N LEU A 2 -11.17 80.76 34.63
CA LEU A 2 -11.55 79.33 34.72
C LEU A 2 -12.93 78.93 34.14
N ILE A 3 -13.50 79.64 33.14
CA ILE A 3 -14.82 79.26 32.55
C ILE A 3 -14.86 79.18 31.00
N VAL A 4 -13.77 79.41 30.27
CA VAL A 4 -13.84 79.53 28.79
C VAL A 4 -13.55 78.24 28.00
N ILE A 5 -13.25 77.10 28.63
CA ILE A 5 -12.89 75.87 27.88
C ILE A 5 -14.09 74.96 27.52
N ARG A 6 -15.31 75.16 28.04
CA ARG A 6 -16.37 74.13 27.98
C ARG A 6 -17.31 74.12 26.74
N ARG A 7 -17.18 75.05 25.77
CA ARG A 7 -18.17 75.18 24.66
C ARG A 7 -17.71 74.76 23.25
N ARG A 8 -16.49 74.26 23.05
CA ARG A 8 -16.00 73.85 21.70
C ARG A 8 -16.12 72.35 21.36
N GLY A 9 -16.56 71.49 22.28
CA GLY A 9 -16.63 70.04 22.06
C GLY A 9 -17.99 69.46 21.59
N ALA A 10 -19.09 70.20 21.71
CA ALA A 10 -20.45 69.63 21.52
C ALA A 10 -20.82 69.37 20.05
N GLY A 11 -20.29 70.15 19.09
CA GLY A 11 -20.50 69.94 17.65
C GLY A 11 -19.56 68.92 17.01
N GLN A 12 -18.40 68.65 17.63
CA GLN A 12 -17.45 67.66 17.12
C GLN A 12 -17.90 66.23 17.44
N ALA A 13 -18.53 66.04 18.61
CA ALA A 13 -19.01 64.73 19.06
C ALA A 13 -20.04 64.11 18.10
N ILE A 14 -20.95 64.91 17.53
CA ILE A 14 -21.96 64.38 16.59
C ILE A 14 -21.35 63.97 15.24
N VAL A 15 -20.31 64.68 14.78
CA VAL A 15 -19.58 64.34 13.54
C VAL A 15 -18.77 63.06 13.72
N VAL A 16 -18.06 62.92 14.85
CA VAL A 16 -17.33 61.70 15.18
C VAL A 16 -18.28 60.51 15.34
N MET A 17 -19.45 60.71 15.96
CA MET A 17 -20.47 59.67 16.09
C MET A 17 -21.01 59.24 14.73
N ALA A 18 -21.32 60.18 13.84
CA ALA A 18 -21.81 59.87 12.49
C ALA A 18 -20.76 59.11 11.67
N LEU A 19 -19.49 59.53 11.70
CA LEU A 19 -18.40 58.82 11.04
C LEU A 19 -18.16 57.42 11.64
N ALA A 20 -18.26 57.29 12.97
CA ALA A 20 -18.14 55.99 13.65
C ALA A 20 -19.29 55.04 13.28
N MET A 21 -20.53 55.52 13.18
CA MET A 21 -21.66 54.71 12.71
C MET A 21 -21.45 54.22 11.28
N VAL A 22 -20.99 55.09 10.37
CA VAL A 22 -20.67 54.68 8.98
C VAL A 22 -19.56 53.64 8.97
N ALA A 23 -18.50 53.82 9.78
CA ALA A 23 -17.41 52.85 9.88
C ALA A 23 -17.89 51.49 10.41
N ILE A 24 -18.73 51.47 11.44
CA ILE A 24 -19.29 50.23 12.01
C ILE A 24 -20.21 49.54 10.99
N CYS A 25 -21.09 50.28 10.31
CA CYS A 25 -21.94 49.73 9.25
C CYS A 25 -21.11 49.19 8.09
N GLY A 26 -20.03 49.87 7.70
CA GLY A 26 -19.08 49.41 6.69
C GLY A 26 -18.40 48.08 7.08
N MET A 27 -17.96 47.96 8.34
CA MET A 27 -17.39 46.72 8.84
C MET A 27 -18.41 45.58 8.91
N LEU A 28 -19.66 45.86 9.31
CA LEU A 28 -20.74 44.87 9.31
C LEU A 28 -21.06 44.37 7.89
N ALA A 29 -21.12 45.28 6.93
CA ALA A 29 -21.29 44.98 5.52
C ALA A 29 -20.20 44.03 4.99
N LEU A 30 -18.93 44.33 5.30
CA LEU A 30 -17.80 43.45 4.96
C LEU A 30 -17.89 42.08 5.64
N ALA A 31 -18.30 42.04 6.91
CA ALA A 31 -18.48 40.79 7.65
C ALA A 31 -19.58 39.90 7.04
N ILE A 32 -20.68 40.49 6.57
CA ILE A 32 -21.77 39.76 5.91
C ILE A 32 -21.30 39.19 4.56
N ASP A 33 -20.62 40.00 3.74
CA ASP A 33 -20.09 39.53 2.46
C ASP A 33 -19.04 38.42 2.66
N ALA A 34 -18.10 38.60 3.59
CA ALA A 34 -17.10 37.60 3.93
C ALA A 34 -17.73 36.29 4.44
N GLY A 35 -18.76 36.39 5.30
CA GLY A 35 -19.50 35.23 5.80
C GLY A 35 -20.16 34.45 4.66
N ARG A 36 -20.87 35.14 3.75
CA ARG A 36 -21.50 34.49 2.59
C ARG A 36 -20.49 33.81 1.67
N LEU A 37 -19.37 34.48 1.37
CA LEU A 37 -18.31 33.91 0.53
C LEU A 37 -17.67 32.68 1.20
N TYR A 38 -17.48 32.72 2.52
CA TYR A 38 -16.95 31.59 3.27
C TYR A 38 -17.88 30.37 3.25
N PHE A 39 -19.17 30.57 3.51
CA PHE A 39 -20.17 29.50 3.38
C PHE A 39 -20.21 28.93 1.97
N GLN A 40 -20.19 29.80 0.95
CA GLN A 40 -20.17 29.39 -0.44
C GLN A 40 -18.95 28.52 -0.75
N ARG A 41 -17.75 28.96 -0.32
CA ARG A 41 -16.50 28.19 -0.49
C ARG A 41 -16.57 26.83 0.19
N ARG A 42 -17.14 26.75 1.40
CA ARG A 42 -17.29 25.47 2.11
C ARG A 42 -18.23 24.53 1.36
N LEU A 43 -19.38 25.03 0.92
CA LEU A 43 -20.33 24.25 0.13
C LEU A 43 -19.70 23.72 -1.16
N MET A 44 -18.91 24.55 -1.86
CA MET A 44 -18.22 24.09 -3.08
C MET A 44 -17.14 23.07 -2.78
N GLN A 45 -16.44 23.16 -1.65
CA GLN A 45 -15.47 22.14 -1.26
C GLN A 45 -16.17 20.80 -0.99
N ASP A 46 -17.26 20.82 -0.21
CA ASP A 46 -18.02 19.61 0.07
C ASP A 46 -18.58 18.99 -1.24
N ALA A 47 -18.95 19.82 -2.24
CA ALA A 47 -19.42 19.38 -3.55
C ALA A 47 -18.32 18.75 -4.43
N VAL A 48 -17.12 19.33 -4.49
CA VAL A 48 -16.01 18.72 -5.26
C VAL A 48 -15.52 17.43 -4.60
N ASP A 49 -15.50 17.38 -3.27
CA ASP A 49 -15.11 16.21 -2.51
C ASP A 49 -16.07 15.04 -2.78
N SER A 50 -17.39 15.28 -2.75
CA SER A 50 -18.40 14.25 -3.05
C SER A 50 -18.35 13.78 -4.50
N GLY A 51 -18.28 14.72 -5.46
CA GLY A 51 -18.22 14.38 -6.88
C GLY A 51 -16.96 13.61 -7.25
N ALA A 52 -15.80 14.01 -6.71
CA ALA A 52 -14.55 13.28 -6.93
C ALA A 52 -14.67 11.84 -6.42
N LEU A 53 -15.20 11.65 -5.20
CA LEU A 53 -15.39 10.33 -4.60
C LEU A 53 -16.34 9.44 -5.43
N ALA A 54 -17.49 9.98 -5.85
CA ALA A 54 -18.48 9.27 -6.65
C ALA A 54 -17.95 8.86 -8.02
N GLY A 55 -17.23 9.75 -8.69
CA GLY A 55 -16.56 9.44 -9.96
C GLY A 55 -15.49 8.37 -9.79
N ALA A 56 -14.66 8.49 -8.76
CA ALA A 56 -13.60 7.53 -8.47
C ALA A 56 -14.15 6.12 -8.15
N GLN A 57 -15.32 6.01 -7.52
CA GLN A 57 -15.96 4.70 -7.28
C GLN A 57 -16.28 3.96 -8.59
N SER A 58 -16.58 4.67 -9.67
CA SER A 58 -16.87 4.07 -10.98
C SER A 58 -15.62 3.66 -11.75
N LEU A 59 -14.44 4.06 -11.29
CA LEU A 59 -13.15 3.60 -11.80
C LEU A 59 -12.66 2.33 -11.07
N VAL A 60 -13.35 1.86 -10.03
CA VAL A 60 -13.01 0.61 -9.34
C VAL A 60 -13.19 -0.58 -10.29
N GLY A 61 -12.12 -1.36 -10.49
CA GLY A 61 -12.13 -2.54 -11.34
C GLY A 61 -13.01 -3.66 -10.77
N THR A 62 -13.81 -4.28 -11.62
CA THR A 62 -14.63 -5.46 -11.27
C THR A 62 -14.30 -6.62 -12.21
N VAL A 63 -14.76 -7.83 -11.88
CA VAL A 63 -14.62 -9.00 -12.77
C VAL A 63 -15.23 -8.74 -14.16
N ALA A 64 -16.32 -7.98 -14.24
CA ALA A 64 -16.96 -7.63 -15.51
C ALA A 64 -16.24 -6.48 -16.24
N ASN A 65 -15.67 -5.51 -15.50
CA ASN A 65 -14.97 -4.34 -16.03
C ASN A 65 -13.62 -4.14 -15.32
N PRO A 66 -12.56 -4.87 -15.72
CA PRO A 66 -11.27 -4.84 -15.00
C PRO A 66 -10.59 -3.48 -14.97
N ASN A 67 -10.88 -2.60 -15.93
CA ASN A 67 -10.27 -1.28 -16.08
C ASN A 67 -11.16 -0.13 -15.55
N GLY A 68 -12.24 -0.44 -14.82
CA GLY A 68 -13.26 0.53 -14.42
C GLY A 68 -14.07 1.07 -15.61
N GLN A 69 -14.96 2.04 -15.35
CA GLN A 69 -15.84 2.64 -16.35
C GLN A 69 -15.64 4.17 -16.43
N PRO A 70 -14.69 4.65 -17.25
CA PRO A 70 -14.37 6.08 -17.41
C PRO A 70 -15.55 7.01 -17.68
N ASN A 71 -16.49 6.60 -18.52
CA ASN A 71 -17.66 7.40 -18.87
C ASN A 71 -18.63 7.54 -17.69
N TYR A 72 -18.81 6.48 -16.89
CA TYR A 72 -19.60 6.52 -15.65
C TYR A 72 -18.91 7.37 -14.58
N ALA A 73 -17.58 7.32 -14.50
CA ALA A 73 -16.81 8.15 -13.58
C ALA A 73 -17.02 9.66 -13.83
N LEU A 74 -16.97 10.09 -15.10
CA LEU A 74 -17.24 11.48 -15.47
C LEU A 74 -18.70 11.87 -15.18
N TYR A 75 -19.65 10.98 -15.46
CA TYR A 75 -21.07 11.22 -15.21
C TYR A 75 -21.37 11.40 -13.71
N TYR A 76 -20.98 10.44 -12.86
CA TYR A 76 -21.24 10.55 -11.42
C TYR A 76 -20.45 11.69 -10.77
N ALA A 77 -19.26 12.01 -11.28
CA ALA A 77 -18.55 13.21 -10.83
C ALA A 77 -19.33 14.50 -11.10
N MET A 78 -19.99 14.61 -12.26
CA MET A 78 -20.86 15.74 -12.57
C MET A 78 -22.14 15.72 -11.73
N ASP A 79 -22.82 14.57 -11.68
CA ASP A 79 -24.14 14.42 -11.04
C ASP A 79 -24.08 14.72 -9.54
N ASP A 80 -23.16 14.07 -8.80
CA ASP A 80 -23.05 14.29 -7.34
C ASP A 80 -22.57 15.69 -7.00
N THR A 81 -21.67 16.29 -7.81
CA THR A 81 -21.24 17.67 -7.59
C THR A 81 -22.40 18.66 -7.77
N LEU A 82 -23.18 18.49 -8.84
CA LEU A 82 -24.31 19.36 -9.15
C LEU A 82 -25.49 19.15 -8.18
N ALA A 83 -25.68 17.92 -7.68
CA ALA A 83 -26.70 17.59 -6.70
C ALA A 83 -26.53 18.38 -5.39
N VAL A 84 -25.30 18.64 -4.94
CA VAL A 84 -25.03 19.50 -3.76
C VAL A 84 -25.55 20.93 -3.96
N PHE A 85 -25.59 21.40 -5.21
CA PHE A 85 -26.17 22.70 -5.58
C PHE A 85 -27.66 22.62 -5.97
N ASN A 86 -28.32 21.48 -5.76
CA ASN A 86 -29.67 21.18 -6.24
C ASN A 86 -29.82 21.39 -7.75
N GLN A 87 -28.80 21.02 -8.52
CA GLN A 87 -28.78 21.03 -9.98
C GLN A 87 -28.61 19.60 -10.51
N ASN A 88 -28.87 19.41 -11.80
CA ASN A 88 -28.59 18.16 -12.51
C ASN A 88 -27.72 18.44 -13.75
N PRO A 89 -26.89 17.48 -14.18
CA PRO A 89 -26.14 17.59 -15.43
C PRO A 89 -27.07 17.83 -16.62
N ALA A 90 -26.64 18.64 -17.58
CA ALA A 90 -27.36 18.85 -18.84
C ALA A 90 -27.44 17.54 -19.65
N ASN A 91 -26.41 16.69 -19.57
CA ASN A 91 -26.36 15.37 -20.17
C ASN A 91 -26.63 14.30 -19.11
N ASN A 92 -27.86 13.80 -19.04
CA ASN A 92 -28.29 12.81 -18.04
C ASN A 92 -28.21 11.35 -18.56
N ASP A 93 -27.18 11.05 -19.37
CA ASP A 93 -26.91 9.70 -19.88
C ASP A 93 -25.40 9.45 -19.89
N PRO A 94 -24.87 8.53 -19.06
CA PRO A 94 -23.44 8.19 -19.02
C PRO A 94 -22.92 7.60 -20.34
N ASN A 95 -23.79 7.15 -21.24
CA ASN A 95 -23.41 6.59 -22.55
C ASN A 95 -23.47 7.62 -23.68
N SER A 96 -23.83 8.88 -23.39
CA SER A 96 -23.80 9.95 -24.37
C SER A 96 -22.38 10.22 -24.88
N SER A 97 -22.27 10.81 -26.08
CA SER A 97 -20.98 11.21 -26.67
C SER A 97 -20.20 12.20 -25.79
N PHE A 98 -20.92 12.93 -24.93
CA PHE A 98 -20.34 13.87 -23.97
C PHE A 98 -19.39 13.18 -22.97
N TYR A 99 -19.74 11.97 -22.49
CA TYR A 99 -18.92 11.22 -21.54
C TYR A 99 -18.09 10.10 -22.18
N THR A 100 -18.51 9.57 -23.33
CA THR A 100 -17.82 8.46 -24.01
C THR A 100 -16.68 8.90 -24.94
N ALA A 101 -16.69 10.15 -25.42
CA ALA A 101 -15.63 10.73 -26.24
C ALA A 101 -15.22 12.16 -25.82
N PRO A 102 -14.92 12.41 -24.53
CA PRO A 102 -14.51 13.72 -24.05
C PRO A 102 -13.14 14.13 -24.60
N VAL A 103 -13.00 15.39 -25.01
CA VAL A 103 -11.71 15.95 -25.42
C VAL A 103 -10.81 16.01 -24.19
N ASN A 104 -9.59 15.47 -24.30
CA ASN A 104 -8.61 15.42 -23.21
C ASN A 104 -9.12 14.76 -21.91
N ARG A 105 -10.11 13.86 -21.99
CA ARG A 105 -10.73 13.23 -20.80
C ARG A 105 -11.40 14.23 -19.84
N THR A 106 -11.74 15.41 -20.34
CA THR A 106 -12.37 16.48 -19.57
C THR A 106 -13.80 16.70 -20.04
N VAL A 107 -14.73 16.78 -19.08
CA VAL A 107 -16.08 17.27 -19.31
C VAL A 107 -16.28 18.55 -18.50
N THR A 108 -17.05 19.48 -19.05
CA THR A 108 -17.40 20.72 -18.35
C THR A 108 -18.85 21.04 -18.60
N ASP A 109 -19.58 21.29 -17.52
CA ASP A 109 -20.98 21.67 -17.53
C ASP A 109 -21.18 22.93 -16.67
N THR A 110 -22.16 23.75 -17.01
CA THR A 110 -22.48 24.97 -16.25
C THR A 110 -23.97 25.05 -15.95
N GLN A 111 -24.33 24.82 -14.69
CA GLN A 111 -25.71 24.75 -14.22
C GLN A 111 -25.87 25.61 -12.96
N GLY A 112 -26.98 26.35 -12.85
CA GLY A 112 -27.23 27.22 -11.69
C GLY A 112 -26.18 28.31 -11.44
N GLY A 113 -25.34 28.65 -12.43
CA GLY A 113 -24.22 29.59 -12.30
C GLY A 113 -22.90 28.97 -11.81
N TYR A 114 -22.88 27.66 -11.55
CA TYR A 114 -21.68 26.89 -11.22
C TYR A 114 -21.12 26.24 -12.47
N THR A 115 -19.85 26.47 -12.77
CA THR A 115 -19.13 25.73 -13.82
C THR A 115 -18.38 24.59 -13.14
N VAL A 116 -18.77 23.36 -13.47
CA VAL A 116 -18.14 22.14 -12.97
C VAL A 116 -17.31 21.54 -14.09
N THR A 117 -16.05 21.25 -13.81
CA THR A 117 -15.14 20.56 -14.71
C THR A 117 -14.67 19.27 -14.03
N ALA A 118 -14.91 18.12 -14.65
CA ALA A 118 -14.38 16.84 -14.19
C ALA A 118 -13.39 16.29 -15.23
N VAL A 119 -12.31 15.70 -14.72
CA VAL A 119 -11.31 15.03 -15.53
C VAL A 119 -11.16 13.62 -15.00
N ALA A 120 -11.44 12.62 -15.86
CA ALA A 120 -11.34 11.21 -15.51
C ALA A 120 -11.19 10.32 -16.75
N PRO A 121 -10.37 9.27 -16.68
CA PRO A 121 -9.33 9.07 -15.67
C PRO A 121 -8.18 10.08 -15.83
N MET A 122 -7.48 10.39 -14.73
CA MET A 122 -6.25 11.18 -14.76
C MET A 122 -5.22 10.73 -13.73
N GLY A 123 -4.11 11.47 -13.67
CA GLY A 123 -3.05 11.26 -12.69
C GLY A 123 -2.13 10.08 -13.02
N TYR A 124 -1.27 9.76 -12.07
CA TYR A 124 -0.25 8.72 -12.19
C TYR A 124 -0.84 7.32 -12.49
N SER A 125 -2.03 7.02 -11.98
CA SER A 125 -2.66 5.69 -12.05
C SER A 125 -3.72 5.54 -13.16
N ASN A 126 -4.13 6.62 -13.84
CA ASN A 126 -5.38 6.65 -14.62
C ASN A 126 -6.60 6.13 -13.82
N LYS A 127 -6.59 6.32 -12.50
CA LYS A 127 -7.70 5.98 -11.58
C LYS A 127 -8.15 7.16 -10.73
N GLN A 128 -7.58 8.33 -10.98
CA GLN A 128 -7.96 9.53 -10.28
C GLN A 128 -9.04 10.27 -11.04
N VAL A 129 -9.93 10.90 -10.28
CA VAL A 129 -10.94 11.83 -10.75
C VAL A 129 -10.68 13.15 -10.07
N GLN A 130 -10.43 14.19 -10.87
CA GLN A 130 -10.39 15.54 -10.35
C GLN A 130 -11.66 16.27 -10.73
N VAL A 131 -12.26 16.93 -9.75
CA VAL A 131 -13.40 17.81 -9.94
C VAL A 131 -13.00 19.21 -9.53
N THR A 132 -13.31 20.18 -10.38
CA THR A 132 -13.14 21.61 -10.10
C THR A 132 -14.47 22.31 -10.29
N VAL A 133 -14.85 23.12 -9.30
CA VAL A 133 -16.03 23.99 -9.36
C VAL A 133 -15.58 25.43 -9.35
N SER A 134 -16.15 26.24 -10.25
CA SER A 134 -15.99 27.68 -10.32
C SER A 134 -17.34 28.38 -10.19
N TYR A 135 -17.42 29.40 -9.35
CA TYR A 135 -18.61 30.23 -9.16
C TYR A 135 -18.25 31.70 -9.01
N ASN A 136 -18.94 32.57 -9.76
CA ASN A 136 -18.77 34.02 -9.66
C ASN A 136 -19.85 34.62 -8.74
N ALA A 137 -19.50 34.78 -7.46
CA ALA A 137 -20.39 35.38 -6.48
C ALA A 137 -20.54 36.89 -6.71
N THR A 138 -21.77 37.38 -6.68
CA THR A 138 -22.03 38.83 -6.71
C THR A 138 -21.75 39.40 -5.32
N ALA A 139 -20.79 40.32 -5.22
CA ALA A 139 -20.54 41.08 -3.99
C ALA A 139 -21.78 41.93 -3.66
N THR A 140 -22.16 42.11 -2.39
CA THR A 140 -23.36 42.92 -2.06
C THR A 140 -22.97 44.32 -1.60
N PHE A 141 -22.08 44.41 -0.62
CA PHE A 141 -21.64 45.70 -0.06
C PHE A 141 -20.22 46.07 -0.52
N VAL A 142 -19.38 45.06 -0.78
CA VAL A 142 -18.03 45.22 -1.36
C VAL A 142 -18.06 45.86 -2.76
N GLN A 143 -19.21 45.90 -3.43
CA GLN A 143 -19.43 46.67 -4.66
C GLN A 143 -19.10 48.16 -4.51
N VAL A 144 -19.33 48.74 -3.33
CA VAL A 144 -19.02 50.15 -3.04
C VAL A 144 -17.51 50.43 -3.11
N LEU A 145 -16.68 49.39 -2.93
CA LEU A 145 -15.23 49.45 -3.06
C LEU A 145 -14.73 49.12 -4.48
N GLY A 146 -15.64 48.95 -5.45
CA GLY A 146 -15.32 48.73 -6.86
C GLY A 146 -15.24 47.26 -7.29
N PHE A 147 -15.54 46.30 -6.41
CA PHE A 147 -15.53 44.87 -6.73
C PHE A 147 -16.96 44.37 -6.94
N SER A 148 -17.36 44.13 -8.19
CA SER A 148 -18.72 43.70 -8.55
C SER A 148 -18.92 42.18 -8.41
N GLN A 149 -17.87 41.39 -8.63
CA GLN A 149 -17.90 39.92 -8.60
C GLN A 149 -16.62 39.36 -7.98
N ILE A 150 -16.76 38.22 -7.29
CA ILE A 150 -15.66 37.48 -6.68
C ILE A 150 -15.74 36.04 -7.19
N ALA A 151 -14.70 35.61 -7.91
CA ALA A 151 -14.58 34.23 -8.35
C ALA A 151 -14.13 33.35 -7.18
N ILE A 152 -14.80 32.22 -6.98
CA ILE A 152 -14.45 31.24 -5.98
C ILE A 152 -14.21 29.92 -6.70
N LEU A 153 -13.08 29.28 -6.39
CA LEU A 153 -12.67 28.00 -6.94
C LEU A 153 -12.54 26.97 -5.82
N ALA A 154 -13.02 25.76 -6.07
CA ALA A 154 -12.76 24.58 -5.24
C ALA A 154 -12.31 23.44 -6.16
N THR A 155 -11.35 22.64 -5.70
CA THR A 155 -10.85 21.48 -6.42
C THR A 155 -10.66 20.33 -5.44
N ALA A 156 -11.02 19.13 -5.88
CA ALA A 156 -10.73 17.90 -5.17
C ALA A 156 -10.29 16.83 -6.17
N THR A 157 -9.42 15.94 -5.71
CA THR A 157 -9.01 14.75 -6.45
C THR A 157 -9.32 13.54 -5.59
N ALA A 158 -9.96 12.52 -6.16
CA ALA A 158 -10.15 11.23 -5.50
C ALA A 158 -9.57 10.12 -6.35
N GLU A 159 -9.18 9.02 -5.71
CA GLU A 159 -8.64 7.83 -6.35
C GLU A 159 -9.57 6.63 -6.12
N ALA A 160 -9.72 5.81 -7.15
CA ALA A 160 -10.50 4.57 -7.09
C ALA A 160 -9.87 3.57 -6.12
N GLY A 161 -10.71 2.93 -5.31
CA GLY A 161 -10.31 1.78 -4.51
C GLY A 161 -9.99 0.53 -5.35
N THR A 162 -9.47 -0.51 -4.70
CA THR A 162 -9.22 -1.84 -5.28
C THR A 162 -10.35 -2.82 -4.95
N ASN A 163 -10.39 -3.98 -5.64
CA ASN A 163 -11.37 -5.04 -5.38
C ASN A 163 -11.50 -5.34 -3.86
N ALA A 164 -12.72 -5.43 -3.34
CA ALA A 164 -13.01 -5.47 -1.89
C ALA A 164 -12.57 -6.76 -1.15
N LYS A 165 -11.91 -7.70 -1.84
CA LYS A 165 -11.46 -8.97 -1.27
C LYS A 165 -10.04 -8.82 -0.72
N THR A 166 -9.83 -9.31 0.51
CA THR A 166 -8.52 -9.48 1.15
C THR A 166 -7.97 -10.86 0.85
N TYR A 167 -6.65 -10.99 0.70
CA TYR A 167 -6.03 -12.28 0.40
C TYR A 167 -4.82 -12.55 1.27
N ALA A 168 -4.72 -13.73 1.89
CA ALA A 168 -3.43 -14.19 2.41
C ALA A 168 -2.52 -14.58 1.24
N LEU A 169 -3.07 -15.38 0.31
CA LEU A 169 -2.37 -15.96 -0.83
C LEU A 169 -3.26 -15.92 -2.06
N PHE A 170 -2.82 -15.28 -3.14
CA PHE A 170 -3.60 -15.15 -4.38
C PHE A 170 -2.76 -15.37 -5.64
N ALA A 171 -3.21 -16.26 -6.52
CA ALA A 171 -2.59 -16.46 -7.82
C ALA A 171 -3.56 -16.24 -9.00
N TYR A 172 -3.09 -15.53 -10.02
CA TYR A 172 -3.86 -15.16 -11.22
C TYR A 172 -3.07 -15.43 -12.50
N THR A 173 -3.69 -15.99 -13.55
CA THR A 173 -2.99 -16.12 -14.84
C THR A 173 -3.72 -15.49 -15.99
N SER A 174 -2.94 -14.96 -16.93
CA SER A 174 -3.35 -14.71 -18.30
C SER A 174 -3.44 -16.02 -19.10
N GLY A 175 -4.57 -16.72 -19.00
CA GLY A 175 -4.99 -17.68 -20.05
C GLY A 175 -4.28 -19.04 -20.14
N GLY A 176 -3.86 -19.66 -19.02
CA GLY A 176 -3.28 -21.01 -19.02
C GLY A 176 -4.13 -22.06 -18.30
N SER A 177 -4.24 -23.27 -18.85
CA SER A 177 -4.80 -24.47 -18.22
C SER A 177 -3.87 -25.14 -17.18
N GLY A 178 -2.83 -24.42 -16.73
CA GLY A 178 -1.75 -24.93 -15.86
C GLY A 178 -1.91 -24.60 -14.37
N ASN A 179 -1.00 -25.12 -13.54
CA ASN A 179 -0.97 -24.88 -12.10
C ASN A 179 -0.50 -23.45 -11.79
N THR A 180 -1.28 -22.71 -11.01
CA THR A 180 -0.99 -21.33 -10.60
C THR A 180 -0.45 -21.23 -9.19
N ILE A 181 -0.78 -22.21 -8.35
CA ILE A 181 -0.09 -22.43 -7.09
C ILE A 181 0.43 -23.86 -7.09
N GLN A 182 1.71 -24.04 -6.75
CA GLN A 182 2.37 -25.34 -6.65
C GLN A 182 3.05 -25.48 -5.30
N ASN A 183 2.81 -26.58 -4.61
CA ASN A 183 3.58 -26.94 -3.40
C ASN A 183 4.65 -28.00 -3.75
N ASP A 184 5.89 -27.78 -3.33
CA ASP A 184 7.05 -28.62 -3.68
C ASP A 184 7.10 -30.00 -2.97
N GLN A 185 6.22 -30.22 -1.99
CA GLN A 185 6.05 -31.47 -1.23
C GLN A 185 7.14 -31.80 -0.20
N ASN A 186 7.96 -30.84 0.21
CA ASN A 186 8.77 -31.05 1.38
C ASN A 186 7.91 -30.62 2.58
N GLY A 187 7.53 -31.53 3.48
CA GLY A 187 6.99 -31.20 4.81
C GLY A 187 5.60 -30.55 4.89
N TYR A 188 5.35 -29.95 6.05
CA TYR A 188 4.11 -29.35 6.50
C TYR A 188 4.23 -27.83 6.50
N ALA A 189 3.30 -27.12 5.88
CA ALA A 189 3.30 -25.66 5.87
C ALA A 189 1.97 -25.07 6.30
N GLN A 190 1.99 -23.82 6.72
CA GLN A 190 0.81 -23.05 7.11
C GLN A 190 0.76 -21.71 6.39
N VAL A 191 -0.41 -21.45 5.80
CA VAL A 191 -0.89 -20.11 5.44
C VAL A 191 -2.00 -19.74 6.42
N ASP A 192 -2.06 -18.49 6.84
CA ASP A 192 -2.96 -18.00 7.88
C ASP A 192 -3.74 -16.79 7.41
N ASP A 193 -5.02 -16.70 7.78
CA ASP A 193 -5.90 -15.58 7.48
C ASP A 193 -5.82 -14.44 8.52
N GLY A 194 -4.93 -14.55 9.50
CA GLY A 194 -4.70 -13.53 10.53
C GLY A 194 -5.49 -13.76 11.81
N GLN A 195 -6.30 -14.82 11.89
CA GLN A 195 -7.06 -15.16 13.10
C GLN A 195 -6.38 -16.24 13.96
N ASP A 196 -5.19 -16.73 13.59
CA ASP A 196 -4.40 -17.73 14.34
C ASP A 196 -5.22 -18.99 14.72
N GLY A 197 -6.24 -19.32 13.91
CA GLY A 197 -7.11 -20.48 14.11
C GLY A 197 -8.19 -20.30 15.18
N THR A 198 -8.39 -19.09 15.69
CA THR A 198 -9.52 -18.75 16.57
C THR A 198 -10.88 -18.95 15.89
N ASP A 199 -10.87 -18.95 14.56
CA ASP A 199 -12.00 -19.09 13.65
C ASP A 199 -12.10 -20.51 13.04
N VAL A 200 -11.37 -21.49 13.56
CA VAL A 200 -11.31 -22.88 13.05
C VAL A 200 -12.66 -23.57 12.77
N CYS A 201 -13.72 -23.13 13.44
CA CYS A 201 -15.08 -23.66 13.25
C CYS A 201 -16.00 -22.77 12.41
N GLN A 202 -15.60 -21.52 12.18
CA GLN A 202 -16.33 -20.52 11.41
C GLN A 202 -15.31 -19.60 10.74
N ALA A 203 -14.71 -20.09 9.65
CA ALA A 203 -13.65 -19.40 8.95
C ALA A 203 -14.04 -17.95 8.62
N SER A 204 -13.13 -17.02 8.87
CA SER A 204 -13.30 -15.62 8.48
C SER A 204 -13.35 -15.48 6.97
N ILE A 205 -13.99 -14.42 6.49
CA ILE A 205 -13.91 -14.00 5.07
C ILE A 205 -12.68 -13.11 4.81
N GLU A 206 -11.91 -12.80 5.85
CA GLU A 206 -10.64 -12.08 5.74
C GLU A 206 -9.52 -13.03 5.31
N GLY A 207 -8.49 -12.52 4.63
CA GLY A 207 -7.30 -13.32 4.33
C GLY A 207 -7.55 -14.53 3.44
N LEU A 208 -8.50 -14.45 2.50
CA LEU A 208 -8.87 -15.56 1.63
C LEU A 208 -7.64 -16.13 0.90
N THR A 209 -7.51 -17.45 0.87
CA THR A 209 -6.55 -18.09 -0.02
C THR A 209 -7.23 -18.53 -1.31
N VAL A 210 -6.79 -18.01 -2.45
CA VAL A 210 -7.46 -18.21 -3.74
C VAL A 210 -6.50 -18.55 -4.87
N SER A 211 -6.92 -19.49 -5.70
CA SER A 211 -6.29 -19.79 -7.00
C SER A 211 -7.31 -19.63 -8.11
N ASN A 212 -7.06 -18.70 -9.04
CA ASN A 212 -7.94 -18.47 -10.20
C ASN A 212 -7.86 -19.52 -11.31
N SER A 213 -6.76 -20.27 -11.35
CA SER A 213 -6.65 -21.46 -12.20
C SER A 213 -6.54 -22.66 -11.28
N LYS A 214 -5.37 -23.31 -11.19
CA LYS A 214 -5.23 -24.60 -10.50
C LYS A 214 -4.26 -24.55 -9.31
N PHE A 215 -4.66 -25.15 -8.19
CA PHE A 215 -3.82 -25.37 -7.02
C PHE A 215 -3.33 -26.82 -7.02
N HIS A 216 -2.03 -27.03 -7.20
CA HIS A 216 -1.42 -28.36 -7.24
C HIS A 216 -0.68 -28.68 -5.93
N VAL A 217 -1.18 -29.67 -5.20
CA VAL A 217 -0.54 -30.22 -3.99
C VAL A 217 -0.46 -31.75 -4.13
N PRO A 218 0.62 -32.27 -4.75
CA PRO A 218 0.76 -33.70 -5.01
C PRO A 218 1.02 -34.57 -3.74
N ASN A 219 0.53 -35.82 -3.78
CA ASN A 219 0.73 -36.96 -2.86
C ASN A 219 0.28 -36.82 -1.36
N PRO A 220 -0.65 -37.68 -0.87
CA PRO A 220 -1.20 -37.64 0.50
C PRO A 220 -0.32 -38.22 1.63
N THR A 221 0.86 -38.77 1.35
CA THR A 221 1.60 -39.58 2.34
C THR A 221 2.78 -38.90 3.03
N GLN A 222 3.25 -37.73 2.56
CA GLN A 222 4.51 -37.14 3.02
C GLN A 222 4.53 -35.61 3.17
N ALA A 223 3.55 -34.88 2.62
CA ALA A 223 3.50 -33.43 2.70
C ALA A 223 2.06 -32.91 2.66
N SER A 224 1.76 -31.95 3.52
CA SER A 224 0.46 -31.26 3.50
C SER A 224 0.62 -29.77 3.73
N LEU A 225 -0.12 -29.00 2.93
CA LEU A 225 -0.25 -27.56 3.11
C LEU A 225 -1.55 -27.31 3.88
N ASN A 226 -1.41 -26.75 5.07
CA ASN A 226 -2.54 -26.27 5.85
C ASN A 226 -2.81 -24.81 5.53
N ILE A 227 -4.08 -24.53 5.36
CA ILE A 227 -4.59 -23.18 5.25
C ILE A 227 -5.48 -22.97 6.47
N ASN A 228 -5.01 -22.11 7.37
CA ASN A 228 -5.72 -21.67 8.56
C ASN A 228 -6.57 -20.46 8.13
N GLY A 229 -7.84 -20.71 7.83
CA GLY A 229 -8.76 -19.71 7.25
C GLY A 229 -9.60 -20.28 6.10
N ASP A 230 -10.27 -19.38 5.38
CA ASP A 230 -11.09 -19.73 4.22
C ASP A 230 -10.25 -19.88 2.93
N LEU A 231 -10.59 -20.92 2.17
CA LEU A 231 -9.87 -21.37 0.98
C LEU A 231 -10.85 -21.61 -0.15
N THR A 232 -10.62 -20.94 -1.27
CA THR A 232 -11.41 -21.09 -2.49
C THR A 232 -10.53 -21.48 -3.67
N VAL A 233 -10.86 -22.58 -4.34
CA VAL A 233 -10.20 -23.00 -5.59
C VAL A 233 -11.18 -22.87 -6.75
N ASN A 234 -10.87 -22.02 -7.73
CA ASN A 234 -11.78 -21.69 -8.83
C ASN A 234 -11.75 -22.66 -10.01
N SER A 235 -10.71 -23.50 -10.14
CA SER A 235 -10.70 -24.60 -11.12
C SER A 235 -10.07 -25.88 -10.56
N ALA A 236 -10.67 -27.02 -10.87
CA ALA A 236 -10.29 -28.31 -10.28
C ALA A 236 -9.18 -29.00 -11.08
N SER A 237 -8.08 -29.35 -10.41
CA SER A 237 -7.35 -30.62 -10.62
C SER A 237 -6.21 -30.75 -9.58
N ASP A 238 -6.04 -31.95 -9.02
CA ASP A 238 -4.90 -32.43 -8.19
C ASP A 238 -4.59 -31.68 -6.88
N ASN A 239 -5.61 -31.52 -6.02
CA ASN A 239 -5.54 -30.91 -4.69
C ASN A 239 -5.68 -31.95 -3.54
N HIS A 240 -5.15 -33.16 -3.72
CA HIS A 240 -5.38 -34.30 -2.83
C HIS A 240 -4.86 -34.12 -1.38
N SER A 241 -3.87 -33.26 -1.16
CA SER A 241 -3.25 -33.00 0.16
C SER A 241 -3.44 -31.56 0.64
N LEU A 242 -4.44 -30.87 0.10
CA LEU A 242 -4.82 -29.51 0.50
C LEU A 242 -5.85 -29.58 1.63
N PHE A 243 -5.53 -28.96 2.77
CA PHE A 243 -6.39 -29.00 3.95
C PHE A 243 -6.71 -27.58 4.44
N SER A 244 -7.96 -27.35 4.84
CA SER A 244 -8.35 -26.16 5.62
C SER A 244 -8.40 -26.57 7.08
N PHE A 245 -7.66 -25.88 7.96
CA PHE A 245 -7.47 -26.23 9.37
C PHE A 245 -7.11 -27.72 9.61
N TRP A 246 -6.27 -28.29 8.73
CA TRP A 246 -5.92 -29.72 8.68
C TRP A 246 -7.12 -30.67 8.44
N ARG A 247 -8.29 -30.15 8.05
CA ARG A 247 -9.53 -30.88 7.76
C ARG A 247 -9.87 -30.86 6.26
N ASN A 248 -10.68 -31.82 5.84
CA ASN A 248 -11.35 -31.89 4.55
C ASN A 248 -12.83 -31.51 4.77
N PRO A 249 -13.54 -30.71 3.94
CA PRO A 249 -13.31 -30.42 2.52
C PRO A 249 -12.97 -28.95 2.16
N VAL A 250 -12.31 -28.77 1.02
CA VAL A 250 -12.04 -27.48 0.36
C VAL A 250 -13.26 -27.05 -0.47
N ASN A 251 -13.68 -25.79 -0.34
CA ASN A 251 -14.77 -25.24 -1.15
C ASN A 251 -14.28 -24.91 -2.57
N PHE A 252 -15.05 -25.33 -3.57
CA PHE A 252 -14.84 -24.91 -4.96
C PHE A 252 -15.60 -23.62 -5.22
N GLY A 253 -14.87 -22.60 -5.67
CA GLY A 253 -15.47 -21.34 -6.12
C GLY A 253 -16.06 -21.47 -7.52
N THR A 254 -16.92 -20.52 -7.88
CA THR A 254 -17.41 -20.36 -9.25
C THR A 254 -16.90 -19.06 -9.83
N GLY A 255 -16.25 -19.10 -10.99
CA GLY A 255 -15.71 -17.91 -11.67
C GLY A 255 -14.25 -17.63 -11.33
N GLN A 256 -13.65 -16.62 -11.96
CA GLN A 256 -12.29 -16.14 -11.64
C GLN A 256 -12.39 -14.78 -10.96
N ASP A 257 -11.61 -14.59 -9.89
CA ASP A 257 -11.49 -13.29 -9.25
C ASP A 257 -10.52 -12.39 -10.01
N ALA A 258 -10.82 -11.10 -10.13
CA ALA A 258 -9.87 -10.17 -10.73
C ALA A 258 -8.65 -10.01 -9.79
N LYS A 259 -7.46 -9.92 -10.39
CA LYS A 259 -6.24 -9.57 -9.66
C LYS A 259 -6.43 -8.28 -8.86
N PRO A 260 -5.94 -8.20 -7.61
CA PRO A 260 -5.84 -6.93 -6.88
C PRO A 260 -5.12 -5.88 -7.69
N ASP A 261 -5.70 -4.69 -7.76
CA ASP A 261 -5.23 -3.65 -8.67
C ASP A 261 -4.34 -2.64 -7.92
N TYR A 262 -3.36 -3.20 -7.20
CA TYR A 262 -2.36 -2.45 -6.45
C TYR A 262 -1.41 -1.71 -7.39
N LEU A 263 -0.94 -0.56 -6.93
CA LEU A 263 -0.18 0.40 -7.72
C LEU A 263 1.19 0.62 -7.12
N ALA A 264 2.22 0.59 -7.96
CA ALA A 264 3.55 1.08 -7.58
C ALA A 264 3.48 2.59 -7.30
N PRO A 265 4.43 3.15 -6.54
CA PRO A 265 4.69 4.59 -6.51
C PRO A 265 5.11 5.16 -7.85
N ASP A 266 4.93 6.48 -8.03
CA ASP A 266 5.33 7.20 -9.23
C ASP A 266 6.85 7.21 -9.46
N THR A 267 7.29 6.21 -10.21
CA THR A 267 8.70 6.02 -10.57
C THR A 267 9.23 7.11 -11.50
N SER A 268 8.38 7.94 -12.14
CA SER A 268 8.84 9.05 -12.96
C SER A 268 9.47 10.18 -12.13
N LEU A 269 9.11 10.26 -10.84
CA LEU A 269 9.65 11.22 -9.89
C LEU A 269 10.97 10.75 -9.26
N ILE A 270 11.29 9.44 -9.36
CA ILE A 270 12.50 8.83 -8.79
C ILE A 270 13.67 8.98 -9.79
N THR A 271 14.20 10.21 -9.85
CA THR A 271 15.24 10.58 -10.81
C THR A 271 16.67 10.35 -10.31
N THR A 272 16.87 10.25 -9.00
CA THR A 272 18.20 10.07 -8.39
C THR A 272 18.73 8.66 -8.65
N VAL A 273 19.71 8.54 -9.53
CA VAL A 273 20.41 7.26 -9.78
C VAL A 273 21.39 6.97 -8.64
N VAL A 274 21.27 5.79 -8.04
CA VAL A 274 22.11 5.32 -6.94
C VAL A 274 23.02 4.20 -7.42
N ASN A 275 24.31 4.32 -7.15
CA ASN A 275 25.27 3.24 -7.35
C ASN A 275 25.42 2.45 -6.05
N PRO A 276 25.05 1.16 -6.01
CA PRO A 276 25.09 0.36 -4.79
C PRO A 276 26.50 0.16 -4.23
N ALA A 277 27.55 0.30 -5.04
CA ALA A 277 28.94 0.26 -4.57
C ALA A 277 29.30 1.45 -3.65
N ASN A 278 28.58 2.57 -3.77
CA ASN A 278 28.80 3.79 -2.99
C ASN A 278 28.01 3.80 -1.66
N LYS A 279 27.46 2.64 -1.24
CA LYS A 279 26.82 2.48 0.07
C LYS A 279 27.69 3.01 1.20
N ALA A 280 27.09 3.69 2.17
CA ALA A 280 27.83 4.21 3.32
C ALA A 280 28.37 3.05 4.16
N LYS A 281 29.55 3.23 4.76
CA LYS A 281 30.25 2.20 5.54
C LYS A 281 30.53 2.75 6.93
N ILE A 282 29.89 2.21 7.95
CA ILE A 282 30.04 2.64 9.35
C ILE A 282 30.84 1.58 10.10
N ALA A 283 32.03 1.98 10.56
CA ALA A 283 32.94 1.10 11.27
C ALA A 283 32.39 0.71 12.65
N PRO A 284 32.78 -0.46 13.19
CA PRO A 284 32.45 -0.86 14.57
C PRO A 284 32.74 0.25 15.58
N GLY A 285 31.80 0.52 16.50
CA GLY A 285 31.92 1.51 17.57
C GLY A 285 31.84 2.98 17.12
N THR A 286 31.37 3.25 15.90
CA THR A 286 31.27 4.61 15.34
C THR A 286 29.85 4.94 14.89
N SER A 287 29.59 6.22 14.66
CA SER A 287 28.34 6.71 14.07
C SER A 287 28.62 7.47 12.77
N GLY A 288 27.69 7.43 11.82
CA GLY A 288 27.74 8.24 10.61
C GLY A 288 26.38 8.80 10.23
N LEU A 289 26.40 9.96 9.58
CA LEU A 289 25.21 10.60 9.04
C LEU A 289 25.03 10.19 7.57
N VAL A 290 23.92 9.56 7.24
CA VAL A 290 23.59 9.08 5.90
C VAL A 290 22.22 9.62 5.52
N ASN A 291 22.14 10.44 4.48
CA ASN A 291 20.89 11.08 4.04
C ASN A 291 20.09 11.77 5.17
N GLY A 292 20.80 12.45 6.09
CA GLY A 292 20.19 13.12 7.25
C GLY A 292 19.84 12.21 8.43
N VAL A 293 20.05 10.88 8.31
CA VAL A 293 19.80 9.89 9.36
C VAL A 293 21.10 9.52 10.05
N THR A 294 21.13 9.58 11.38
CA THR A 294 22.30 9.16 12.16
C THR A 294 22.22 7.66 12.42
N ILE A 295 23.17 6.90 11.87
CA ILE A 295 23.30 5.47 12.09
C ILE A 295 24.46 5.22 13.05
N THR A 296 24.19 4.52 14.15
CA THR A 296 25.19 4.20 15.18
C THR A 296 25.50 2.72 15.15
N ASN A 297 26.74 2.37 14.81
CA ASN A 297 27.22 1.01 14.88
C ASN A 297 27.72 0.70 16.29
N SER A 298 26.86 0.09 17.10
CA SER A 298 27.19 -0.34 18.45
C SER A 298 27.94 -1.68 18.51
N SER A 299 28.18 -2.32 17.37
CA SER A 299 28.94 -3.57 17.32
C SER A 299 30.43 -3.33 17.59
N THR A 300 31.08 -4.30 18.21
CA THR A 300 32.54 -4.33 18.40
C THR A 300 33.27 -5.01 17.24
N SER A 301 32.55 -5.69 16.32
CA SER A 301 33.17 -6.51 15.27
C SER A 301 32.49 -6.43 13.90
N LYS A 302 31.20 -6.11 13.83
CA LYS A 302 30.43 -6.10 12.57
C LYS A 302 30.44 -4.70 11.95
N TRP A 303 30.63 -4.64 10.63
CA TRP A 303 30.44 -3.41 9.87
C TRP A 303 28.96 -3.19 9.58
N VAL A 304 28.56 -1.92 9.48
CA VAL A 304 27.22 -1.52 9.04
C VAL A 304 27.33 -0.85 7.68
N TYR A 305 26.59 -1.37 6.70
CA TYR A 305 26.47 -0.81 5.37
C TYR A 305 25.08 -0.22 5.18
N VAL A 306 24.97 1.00 4.66
CA VAL A 306 23.68 1.70 4.54
C VAL A 306 23.36 1.98 3.08
N PHE A 307 22.20 1.50 2.62
CA PHE A 307 21.63 1.77 1.30
C PHE A 307 20.58 2.87 1.39
N THR A 308 20.56 3.77 0.42
CA THR A 308 19.62 4.90 0.35
C THR A 308 18.56 4.67 -0.72
N PRO A 309 17.32 5.16 -0.55
CA PRO A 309 16.29 5.07 -1.59
C PRO A 309 16.70 5.81 -2.87
N GLY A 310 16.10 5.43 -3.99
CA GLY A 310 16.40 5.99 -5.31
C GLY A 310 16.30 4.96 -6.44
N ARG A 311 16.81 5.33 -7.61
CA ARG A 311 16.78 4.50 -8.83
C ARG A 311 18.06 3.70 -8.99
N TYR A 312 17.95 2.39 -9.08
CA TYR A 312 19.05 1.43 -9.22
C TYR A 312 19.06 0.86 -10.65
N THR A 313 20.13 1.15 -11.39
CA THR A 313 20.42 0.56 -12.72
C THR A 313 21.53 -0.48 -12.65
N SER A 314 21.92 -0.87 -11.44
CA SER A 314 22.96 -1.86 -11.16
C SER A 314 22.56 -2.66 -9.94
N SER A 315 22.82 -3.95 -9.96
CA SER A 315 22.31 -4.88 -8.94
C SER A 315 22.93 -4.64 -7.56
N ILE A 316 22.10 -4.80 -6.53
CA ILE A 316 22.56 -4.93 -5.15
C ILE A 316 22.90 -6.41 -4.91
N VAL A 317 24.12 -6.66 -4.42
CA VAL A 317 24.54 -7.99 -3.95
C VAL A 317 24.99 -7.84 -2.51
N ILE A 318 24.43 -8.66 -1.62
CA ILE A 318 24.69 -8.63 -0.18
C ILE A 318 25.08 -10.04 0.27
N PRO A 319 26.29 -10.25 0.84
CA PRO A 319 27.42 -9.32 0.90
C PRO A 319 27.98 -8.98 -0.49
N ALA A 320 28.42 -7.74 -0.70
CA ALA A 320 29.12 -7.37 -1.92
C ALA A 320 30.59 -7.81 -1.85
N ALA A 321 31.22 -8.00 -3.00
CA ALA A 321 32.66 -8.24 -3.07
C ALA A 321 33.44 -7.10 -2.37
N GLY A 322 34.25 -7.45 -1.37
CA GLY A 322 35.02 -6.48 -0.57
C GLY A 322 34.32 -5.96 0.68
N ASP A 323 33.11 -6.46 1.01
CA ASP A 323 32.53 -6.25 2.34
C ASP A 323 33.30 -7.07 3.40
N ASN A 324 33.36 -6.54 4.63
CA ASN A 324 34.34 -6.97 5.63
C ASN A 324 34.08 -8.35 6.22
N LEU A 325 32.82 -8.73 6.44
CA LEU A 325 32.41 -10.00 7.03
C LEU A 325 31.08 -10.43 6.41
N ASN A 326 30.89 -11.73 6.21
CA ASN A 326 29.64 -12.26 5.64
C ASN A 326 28.43 -12.03 6.56
N ASN A 327 28.63 -11.89 7.88
CA ASN A 327 27.59 -11.58 8.87
C ASN A 327 27.51 -10.09 9.24
N SER A 328 27.95 -9.20 8.34
CA SER A 328 27.81 -7.76 8.50
C SER A 328 26.34 -7.32 8.50
N VAL A 329 26.10 -6.08 8.92
CA VAL A 329 24.77 -5.48 8.99
C VAL A 329 24.54 -4.59 7.76
N TYR A 330 23.37 -4.69 7.16
CA TYR A 330 22.95 -3.99 5.96
C TYR A 330 21.61 -3.30 6.24
N ILE A 331 21.65 -1.97 6.34
CA ILE A 331 20.49 -1.14 6.65
C ILE A 331 19.99 -0.47 5.39
N PHE A 332 18.71 -0.64 5.09
CA PHE A 332 17.98 0.12 4.10
C PHE A 332 17.26 1.26 4.82
N LEU A 333 17.56 2.51 4.44
CA LEU A 333 16.77 3.63 4.93
C LEU A 333 15.34 3.56 4.40
N ASN A 334 14.37 4.11 5.13
CA ASN A 334 13.01 4.19 4.62
C ASN A 334 12.97 4.98 3.31
N GLY A 335 12.11 4.57 2.39
CA GLY A 335 11.95 5.14 1.06
C GLY A 335 11.71 4.09 -0.03
N VAL A 336 11.59 4.57 -1.27
CA VAL A 336 11.34 3.74 -2.46
C VAL A 336 12.65 3.39 -3.17
N TYR A 337 12.84 2.11 -3.47
CA TYR A 337 14.00 1.54 -4.16
C TYR A 337 13.57 0.99 -5.51
N TYR A 338 13.83 1.75 -6.57
CA TYR A 338 13.37 1.43 -7.91
C TYR A 338 14.48 0.78 -8.75
N PHE A 339 14.41 -0.53 -8.94
CA PHE A 339 15.29 -1.33 -9.78
C PHE A 339 14.77 -1.38 -11.22
N THR A 340 15.65 -1.09 -12.16
CA THR A 340 15.31 -1.01 -13.59
C THR A 340 16.51 -1.44 -14.44
N SER A 341 16.28 -1.67 -15.73
CA SER A 341 17.33 -2.07 -16.68
C SER A 341 18.00 -3.39 -16.30
N GLY A 342 17.21 -4.35 -15.81
CA GLY A 342 17.67 -5.67 -15.38
C GLY A 342 18.48 -5.66 -14.08
N ALA A 343 18.38 -4.60 -13.26
CA ALA A 343 19.04 -4.58 -11.96
C ALA A 343 18.32 -5.50 -10.96
N ASP A 344 19.10 -6.31 -10.26
CA ASP A 344 18.60 -7.28 -9.28
C ASP A 344 18.93 -6.88 -7.85
N MET A 345 18.26 -7.51 -6.89
CA MET A 345 18.65 -7.50 -5.48
C MET A 345 18.86 -8.93 -5.00
N THR A 346 20.10 -9.26 -4.65
CA THR A 346 20.48 -10.59 -4.18
C THR A 346 21.04 -10.51 -2.76
N ILE A 347 20.48 -11.31 -1.85
CA ILE A 347 20.95 -11.48 -0.48
C ILE A 347 21.39 -12.93 -0.30
N THR A 348 22.66 -13.16 0.01
CA THR A 348 23.23 -14.47 0.35
C THR A 348 23.71 -14.58 1.79
N GLY A 349 23.69 -13.46 2.53
CA GLY A 349 24.34 -13.35 3.84
C GLY A 349 23.96 -12.08 4.58
N GLY A 350 24.33 -12.02 5.86
CA GLY A 350 24.25 -10.80 6.68
C GLY A 350 22.93 -10.61 7.44
N TYR A 351 22.86 -9.48 8.15
CA TYR A 351 21.66 -8.97 8.80
C TYR A 351 21.13 -7.81 7.98
N VAL A 352 20.06 -8.06 7.24
CA VAL A 352 19.49 -7.10 6.30
C VAL A 352 18.16 -6.60 6.83
N SER A 353 18.00 -5.30 6.99
CA SER A 353 16.71 -4.74 7.42
C SER A 353 16.55 -3.26 7.14
N ASN A 354 15.36 -2.73 7.39
CA ASN A 354 15.12 -1.29 7.51
C ASN A 354 14.91 -0.85 8.97
N THR A 355 15.75 -1.32 9.88
CA THR A 355 15.81 -0.88 11.28
C THR A 355 17.18 -0.29 11.61
N SER A 356 17.25 0.57 12.61
CA SER A 356 18.50 1.26 13.00
C SER A 356 19.58 0.31 13.52
N THR A 357 19.17 -0.85 14.03
CA THR A 357 20.06 -1.88 14.60
C THR A 357 20.46 -2.94 13.58
N GLY A 358 19.78 -3.02 12.43
CA GLY A 358 19.97 -4.09 11.47
C GLY A 358 19.23 -5.39 11.80
N LEU A 359 18.52 -5.44 12.93
CA LEU A 359 17.84 -6.63 13.46
C LEU A 359 16.31 -6.47 13.41
N PRO A 360 15.54 -7.57 13.51
CA PRO A 360 14.11 -7.52 13.70
C PRO A 360 13.72 -6.62 14.89
N HIS A 361 12.71 -5.77 14.68
CA HIS A 361 12.20 -4.86 15.69
C HIS A 361 10.67 -4.97 15.77
N PHE A 362 10.16 -5.12 17.00
CA PHE A 362 8.75 -5.34 17.28
C PHE A 362 8.17 -4.33 18.24
N VAL A 363 6.93 -3.92 17.98
CA VAL A 363 6.20 -2.95 18.81
C VAL A 363 4.73 -3.37 19.00
N GLY A 364 4.10 -2.84 20.04
CA GLY A 364 2.66 -2.99 20.26
C GLY A 364 2.24 -4.32 20.92
N SER A 365 0.93 -4.52 21.01
CA SER A 365 0.28 -5.74 21.52
C SER A 365 -1.04 -5.94 20.77
N PRO A 366 -1.19 -6.96 19.90
CA PRO A 366 -0.18 -7.98 19.55
C PRO A 366 1.05 -7.35 18.89
N SER A 367 2.19 -8.03 19.04
CA SER A 367 3.47 -7.55 18.52
C SER A 367 3.44 -7.51 16.99
N ILE A 368 3.87 -6.39 16.40
CA ILE A 368 4.03 -6.23 14.96
C ILE A 368 5.44 -5.77 14.63
N GLY A 369 5.93 -6.13 13.44
CA GLY A 369 7.18 -5.60 12.92
C GLY A 369 7.09 -4.10 12.66
N ALA A 370 8.14 -3.35 13.00
CA ALA A 370 8.20 -1.92 12.76
C ALA A 370 9.61 -1.45 12.37
N SER A 371 9.66 -0.37 11.58
CA SER A 371 10.88 0.40 11.36
C SER A 371 10.97 1.53 12.39
N ASP A 372 12.12 1.64 13.05
CA ASP A 372 12.48 2.74 13.96
C ASP A 372 13.27 3.85 13.25
N LEU A 373 13.48 3.73 11.94
CA LEU A 373 14.11 4.75 11.11
C LEU A 373 13.12 5.89 10.81
N PRO A 374 13.59 7.14 10.68
CA PRO A 374 12.73 8.25 10.31
C PRO A 374 12.19 8.07 8.87
N PRO A 375 11.07 8.72 8.53
CA PRO A 375 10.58 8.74 7.16
C PRO A 375 11.60 9.35 6.18
N ALA A 376 11.51 8.93 4.92
CA ALA A 376 12.25 9.52 3.80
C ALA A 376 11.85 10.98 3.57
N SER A 377 12.60 11.68 2.72
CA SER A 377 12.33 13.09 2.38
C SER A 377 10.97 13.32 1.72
N ASP A 378 10.43 12.31 1.06
CA ASP A 378 9.09 12.33 0.45
C ASP A 378 7.98 11.93 1.44
N GLY A 379 8.33 11.57 2.68
CA GLY A 379 7.41 11.12 3.73
C GLY A 379 7.27 9.61 3.84
N THR A 380 7.86 8.82 2.93
CA THR A 380 7.77 7.36 2.95
C THR A 380 8.34 6.77 4.24
N ASN A 381 7.55 5.97 4.97
CA ASN A 381 7.87 5.52 6.34
C ASN A 381 8.05 3.99 6.48
N GLY A 382 8.71 3.40 5.49
CA GLY A 382 9.09 2.00 5.41
C GLY A 382 9.88 1.79 4.14
N VAL A 383 10.07 0.54 3.70
CA VAL A 383 10.76 0.26 2.43
C VAL A 383 9.81 -0.35 1.41
N GLU A 384 9.87 0.18 0.19
CA GLU A 384 9.20 -0.42 -0.96
C GLU A 384 10.22 -0.65 -2.07
N PHE A 385 10.38 -1.91 -2.47
CA PHE A 385 11.28 -2.35 -3.53
C PHE A 385 10.49 -2.61 -4.80
N ILE A 386 10.77 -1.84 -5.86
CA ILE A 386 10.10 -1.95 -7.14
C ILE A 386 11.07 -2.59 -8.14
N PHE A 387 10.68 -3.70 -8.77
CA PHE A 387 11.47 -4.38 -9.80
C PHE A 387 10.80 -4.25 -11.15
N ASP A 388 11.47 -3.58 -12.09
CA ASP A 388 10.97 -3.33 -13.44
C ASP A 388 12.02 -3.66 -14.50
N GLN A 389 11.58 -3.80 -15.75
CA GLN A 389 12.43 -4.05 -16.93
C GLN A 389 13.45 -5.17 -16.69
N GLY A 390 12.98 -6.31 -16.21
CA GLY A 390 13.74 -7.55 -16.04
C GLY A 390 14.33 -7.79 -14.64
N GLY A 391 14.25 -6.83 -13.72
CA GLY A 391 14.85 -6.94 -12.39
C GLY A 391 14.22 -8.04 -11.53
N THR A 392 15.01 -8.66 -10.67
CA THR A 392 14.59 -9.76 -9.79
C THR A 392 15.03 -9.57 -8.34
N PHE A 393 14.33 -10.24 -7.42
CA PHE A 393 14.72 -10.36 -6.03
C PHE A 393 15.05 -11.81 -5.68
N SER A 394 16.17 -12.03 -4.97
CA SER A 394 16.53 -13.33 -4.42
C SER A 394 17.14 -13.21 -3.03
N ALA A 395 16.68 -14.03 -2.09
CA ALA A 395 17.25 -14.14 -0.76
C ALA A 395 17.52 -15.60 -0.39
N ASN A 396 18.76 -15.90 -0.01
CA ASN A 396 19.22 -17.19 0.48
C ASN A 396 20.30 -17.01 1.56
N ASN A 397 19.89 -16.97 2.83
CA ASN A 397 20.82 -16.79 3.96
C ASN A 397 21.27 -18.12 4.58
N SER A 398 21.24 -19.21 3.81
CA SER A 398 21.53 -20.57 4.30
C SER A 398 22.99 -20.75 4.73
N ASP A 399 23.90 -19.95 4.17
CA ASP A 399 25.33 -19.99 4.49
C ASP A 399 25.67 -19.51 5.91
N LEU A 400 24.72 -18.88 6.60
CA LEU A 400 24.86 -18.45 7.98
C LEU A 400 23.73 -19.07 8.83
N PRO A 401 23.85 -20.34 9.25
CA PRO A 401 22.89 -20.93 10.18
C PRO A 401 23.05 -20.29 11.57
N ASN A 402 21.94 -19.96 12.23
CA ASN A 402 21.87 -19.25 13.52
C ASN A 402 22.41 -17.79 13.57
N ASP A 403 23.14 -17.30 12.57
CA ASP A 403 23.63 -15.91 12.41
C ASP A 403 23.13 -15.21 11.11
N GLY A 404 22.57 -14.01 11.14
CA GLY A 404 21.98 -13.35 9.97
C GLY A 404 20.46 -13.45 9.87
N SER A 405 19.85 -12.47 9.22
CA SER A 405 18.40 -12.34 9.09
C SER A 405 18.05 -11.41 7.94
N VAL A 406 16.85 -11.53 7.39
CA VAL A 406 16.24 -10.50 6.53
C VAL A 406 14.95 -10.05 7.19
N PHE A 407 14.78 -8.74 7.36
CA PHE A 407 13.61 -8.16 8.04
C PHE A 407 13.23 -6.84 7.37
N PHE A 408 12.15 -6.83 6.60
CA PHE A 408 11.68 -5.62 5.94
C PHE A 408 10.28 -5.25 6.40
N VAL A 409 10.06 -3.97 6.64
CA VAL A 409 8.76 -3.39 6.97
C VAL A 409 8.34 -2.44 5.88
N ALA A 410 7.22 -2.74 5.24
CA ALA A 410 6.61 -1.93 4.21
C ALA A 410 6.21 -0.55 4.73
N PRO A 411 6.09 0.45 3.84
CA PRO A 411 5.62 1.77 4.22
C PRO A 411 4.12 1.76 4.52
N HIS A 412 3.72 2.35 5.65
CA HIS A 412 2.32 2.68 5.93
C HIS A 412 1.87 3.97 5.21
N PHE A 413 2.81 4.71 4.63
CA PHE A 413 2.57 5.89 3.82
C PHE A 413 3.60 5.94 2.69
N VAL A 414 3.12 6.14 1.46
CA VAL A 414 3.89 6.53 0.28
C VAL A 414 3.21 7.72 -0.38
N PRO A 415 3.95 8.63 -1.04
CA PRO A 415 3.36 9.83 -1.67
C PRO A 415 2.32 9.51 -2.74
N THR A 416 2.53 8.40 -3.46
CA THR A 416 1.72 7.91 -4.56
C THR A 416 1.80 6.38 -4.57
N GLY A 417 0.81 5.71 -5.13
CA GLY A 417 0.75 4.25 -5.15
C GLY A 417 0.05 3.66 -3.92
N SER A 418 -0.01 2.34 -3.87
CA SER A 418 -0.63 1.59 -2.77
C SER A 418 0.32 1.49 -1.57
N THR A 419 -0.20 1.77 -0.38
CA THR A 419 0.56 1.59 0.87
C THR A 419 0.69 0.12 1.26
N ASN A 420 1.57 -0.18 2.21
CA ASN A 420 1.82 -1.50 2.78
C ASN A 420 2.43 -2.52 1.79
N ILE A 421 2.99 -2.08 0.68
CA ILE A 421 3.72 -2.95 -0.26
C ILE A 421 5.22 -2.88 0.04
N ALA A 422 5.81 -4.01 0.40
CA ALA A 422 7.26 -4.12 0.58
C ALA A 422 7.96 -4.41 -0.74
N PHE A 423 7.34 -5.22 -1.60
CA PHE A 423 7.90 -5.67 -2.87
C PHE A 423 6.84 -5.56 -3.96
N TYR A 424 7.17 -4.86 -5.04
CA TYR A 424 6.32 -4.67 -6.21
C TYR A 424 7.07 -5.10 -7.46
N ILE A 425 6.62 -6.16 -8.13
CA ILE A 425 7.12 -6.52 -9.47
C ILE A 425 6.23 -5.81 -10.49
N SER A 426 6.85 -4.95 -11.32
CA SER A 426 6.12 -4.11 -12.27
C SER A 426 5.41 -4.92 -13.34
N SER A 427 4.23 -4.48 -13.77
CA SER A 427 3.53 -5.07 -14.93
C SER A 427 4.33 -4.94 -16.23
N THR A 428 5.36 -4.09 -16.23
CA THR A 428 6.32 -3.91 -17.33
C THR A 428 7.66 -4.61 -17.09
N ASN A 429 7.77 -5.49 -16.07
CA ASN A 429 9.01 -6.20 -15.78
C ASN A 429 9.44 -7.08 -16.96
N GLY A 430 8.54 -7.89 -17.50
CA GLY A 430 8.73 -8.72 -18.69
C GLY A 430 9.65 -9.92 -18.49
N ASN A 431 9.93 -10.32 -17.25
CA ASN A 431 10.76 -11.49 -16.95
C ASN A 431 9.89 -12.74 -16.74
N ASN A 432 10.01 -13.70 -17.66
CA ASN A 432 9.25 -14.95 -17.63
C ASN A 432 9.84 -16.02 -16.67
N GLY A 433 10.87 -15.67 -15.90
CA GLY A 433 11.57 -16.56 -14.98
C GLY A 433 11.03 -16.50 -13.55
N VAL A 434 11.91 -16.74 -12.57
CA VAL A 434 11.61 -16.51 -11.16
C VAL A 434 11.97 -15.05 -10.84
N VAL A 435 10.97 -14.22 -10.56
CA VAL A 435 11.12 -12.77 -10.33
C VAL A 435 11.30 -12.44 -8.85
N TRP A 436 10.81 -13.30 -7.98
CA TRP A 436 10.97 -13.20 -6.54
C TRP A 436 11.23 -14.59 -5.97
N ASN A 437 12.35 -14.75 -5.28
CA ASN A 437 12.75 -16.04 -4.73
C ASN A 437 13.24 -15.91 -3.30
N GLU A 438 12.61 -16.67 -2.41
CA GLU A 438 13.13 -16.96 -1.09
C GLU A 438 13.53 -18.43 -1.03
N ALA A 439 14.84 -18.68 -0.97
CA ALA A 439 15.42 -20.00 -0.87
C ALA A 439 16.27 -20.08 0.41
N PHE A 440 15.65 -20.42 1.53
CA PHE A 440 16.34 -20.54 2.81
C PHE A 440 16.28 -21.97 3.36
N ASP A 441 17.44 -22.50 3.76
CA ASP A 441 17.57 -23.77 4.46
C ASP A 441 17.44 -23.58 5.98
N ALA A 442 16.24 -23.83 6.49
CA ALA A 442 15.93 -23.72 7.91
C ALA A 442 16.33 -24.95 8.74
N SER A 443 16.88 -26.01 8.14
CA SER A 443 17.14 -27.27 8.84
C SER A 443 18.27 -27.14 9.87
N ALA A 444 19.13 -26.15 9.67
CA ALA A 444 20.26 -25.83 10.53
C ALA A 444 20.05 -24.59 11.43
N SER A 445 18.86 -23.96 11.40
CA SER A 445 18.59 -22.66 12.02
C SER A 445 17.46 -22.70 13.06
N ASN A 446 17.64 -22.00 14.19
CA ASN A 446 16.62 -21.83 15.25
C ASN A 446 16.11 -20.38 15.44
N VAL A 447 16.54 -19.43 14.60
CA VAL A 447 16.18 -18.00 14.64
C VAL A 447 15.57 -17.63 13.29
N PRO A 448 14.50 -16.81 13.23
CA PRO A 448 13.85 -16.46 11.97
C PRO A 448 14.84 -15.87 10.98
N ARG A 449 14.75 -16.37 9.75
CA ARG A 449 15.61 -15.99 8.64
C ARG A 449 14.72 -15.69 7.46
N PHE A 450 14.37 -14.41 7.37
CA PHE A 450 13.44 -13.79 6.44
C PHE A 450 12.06 -13.52 7.05
N GLN A 451 11.72 -12.24 7.10
CA GLN A 451 10.43 -11.71 7.51
C GLN A 451 10.16 -10.46 6.68
N VAL A 452 9.01 -10.42 6.04
CA VAL A 452 8.49 -9.24 5.37
C VAL A 452 7.18 -8.88 6.04
N TRP A 453 7.12 -7.68 6.61
CA TRP A 453 5.92 -7.08 7.19
C TRP A 453 5.33 -6.13 6.16
N GLY A 454 4.47 -6.68 5.30
CA GLY A 454 3.97 -6.01 4.11
C GLY A 454 3.54 -7.00 3.02
N THR A 455 2.86 -6.47 2.02
CA THR A 455 2.47 -7.21 0.81
C THR A 455 3.66 -7.34 -0.14
N VAL A 456 3.78 -8.53 -0.73
CA VAL A 456 4.65 -8.83 -1.87
C VAL A 456 3.73 -9.09 -3.06
N PHE A 457 3.78 -8.19 -4.03
CA PHE A 457 2.86 -8.16 -5.15
C PHE A 457 3.61 -8.21 -6.48
N ASP A 458 3.31 -9.25 -7.27
CA ASP A 458 3.71 -9.33 -8.65
C ASP A 458 2.55 -8.91 -9.55
N ALA A 459 2.72 -7.79 -10.25
CA ALA A 459 1.75 -7.24 -11.19
C ALA A 459 1.94 -7.79 -12.61
N ASP A 460 3.07 -8.46 -12.89
CA ASP A 460 3.41 -9.04 -14.18
C ASP A 460 2.78 -10.44 -14.35
N PRO A 461 1.98 -10.70 -15.40
CA PRO A 461 1.43 -12.04 -15.63
C PRO A 461 2.45 -13.09 -16.08
N SER A 462 3.70 -12.71 -16.37
CA SER A 462 4.70 -13.59 -16.99
C SER A 462 5.67 -14.26 -16.00
N GLY A 463 5.89 -13.64 -14.84
CA GLY A 463 6.86 -14.10 -13.84
C GLY A 463 6.31 -15.18 -12.90
N SER A 464 7.24 -15.84 -12.20
CA SER A 464 6.91 -16.75 -11.10
C SER A 464 7.59 -16.33 -9.80
N MET A 465 6.95 -16.60 -8.68
CA MET A 465 7.46 -16.29 -7.35
C MET A 465 7.58 -17.56 -6.51
N THR A 466 8.69 -17.69 -5.78
CA THR A 466 8.97 -18.85 -4.93
C THR A 466 9.09 -18.42 -3.48
N LEU A 467 8.28 -19.02 -2.61
CA LEU A 467 8.25 -18.79 -1.18
C LEU A 467 8.58 -20.08 -0.41
N THR A 468 9.50 -19.99 0.54
CA THR A 468 9.87 -21.13 1.39
C THR A 468 9.50 -20.82 2.83
N GLY A 469 8.98 -21.80 3.56
CA GLY A 469 8.69 -21.64 4.98
C GLY A 469 10.00 -21.69 5.77
N VAL A 470 10.30 -20.62 6.50
CA VAL A 470 11.63 -20.43 7.16
C VAL A 470 11.60 -20.51 8.67
N ALA A 471 10.40 -20.48 9.25
CA ALA A 471 10.19 -20.56 10.68
C ALA A 471 9.25 -21.71 11.03
N LEU A 472 9.51 -22.34 12.16
CA LEU A 472 8.66 -23.36 12.74
C LEU A 472 7.56 -22.72 13.58
N GLY A 473 6.30 -23.13 13.37
CA GLY A 473 5.15 -22.74 14.18
C GLY A 473 5.04 -23.47 15.52
N PRO A 474 4.04 -23.15 16.35
CA PRO A 474 2.93 -22.21 16.09
C PRO A 474 3.39 -20.74 16.05
N HIS A 475 2.54 -19.86 15.48
CA HIS A 475 2.78 -18.42 15.44
C HIS A 475 2.91 -17.82 16.84
N ASN A 476 3.89 -16.95 17.03
CA ASN A 476 4.15 -16.23 18.27
C ASN A 476 3.55 -14.80 18.20
N THR A 477 2.39 -14.60 18.82
CA THR A 477 1.69 -13.31 18.85
C THR A 477 2.32 -12.26 19.78
N SER A 478 3.37 -12.64 20.52
CA SER A 478 4.07 -11.81 21.51
C SER A 478 5.58 -11.75 21.23
N ALA A 479 5.96 -11.67 19.96
CA ALA A 479 7.36 -11.52 19.55
C ALA A 479 8.01 -10.25 20.14
N THR A 480 9.32 -10.32 20.36
CA THR A 480 10.14 -9.19 20.87
C THR A 480 11.46 -9.12 20.11
N ASP A 481 12.16 -8.00 20.20
CA ASP A 481 13.51 -7.84 19.60
C ASP A 481 14.50 -8.94 20.05
N SER A 482 14.30 -9.48 21.26
CA SER A 482 15.12 -10.57 21.82
C SER A 482 14.65 -11.97 21.44
N ASN A 483 13.40 -12.13 21.01
CA ASN A 483 12.80 -13.38 20.57
C ASN A 483 11.84 -13.12 19.42
N SER A 484 12.38 -13.24 18.22
CA SER A 484 11.68 -13.03 16.95
C SER A 484 11.15 -14.33 16.32
N SER A 485 11.25 -15.46 17.03
CA SER A 485 10.83 -16.78 16.54
C SER A 485 9.33 -16.90 16.28
N GLY A 486 8.95 -17.88 15.45
CA GLY A 486 7.56 -18.21 15.16
C GLY A 486 6.82 -17.09 14.45
N GLN A 487 7.44 -16.43 13.46
CA GLN A 487 6.81 -15.44 12.59
C GLN A 487 6.71 -16.01 11.18
N TYR A 488 5.72 -15.57 10.41
CA TYR A 488 5.60 -15.96 9.00
C TYR A 488 6.68 -15.27 8.17
N ALA A 489 7.08 -15.91 7.06
CA ALA A 489 8.00 -15.30 6.09
C ALA A 489 7.41 -14.01 5.52
N ILE A 490 6.09 -14.00 5.30
CA ILE A 490 5.32 -12.82 4.87
C ILE A 490 4.16 -12.58 5.85
N ASN A 491 4.10 -11.37 6.41
CA ASN A 491 3.05 -10.88 7.30
C ASN A 491 2.35 -9.72 6.57
N GLY A 492 1.34 -10.05 5.78
CA GLY A 492 0.74 -9.20 4.74
C GLY A 492 0.08 -10.08 3.70
N GLU A 493 0.23 -9.78 2.41
CA GLU A 493 -0.32 -10.61 1.33
C GLU A 493 0.79 -11.12 0.41
N PHE A 494 0.64 -12.35 -0.11
CA PHE A 494 1.52 -12.89 -1.15
C PHE A 494 0.72 -13.12 -2.43
N ILE A 495 1.01 -12.31 -3.44
CA ILE A 495 0.15 -12.20 -4.62
C ILE A 495 1.01 -12.18 -5.88
N GLY A 496 0.73 -13.07 -6.83
CA GLY A 496 1.50 -13.11 -8.08
C GLY A 496 0.86 -13.97 -9.16
N ALA A 497 1.51 -14.03 -10.33
CA ALA A 497 0.94 -14.76 -11.45
C ALA A 497 1.03 -16.28 -11.27
N PHE A 498 2.22 -16.74 -10.92
CA PHE A 498 2.53 -18.13 -10.61
C PHE A 498 3.27 -18.21 -9.28
N LEU A 499 2.75 -19.00 -8.34
CA LEU A 499 3.32 -19.14 -7.01
C LEU A 499 3.83 -20.57 -6.79
N GLN A 500 5.06 -20.66 -6.31
CA GLN A 500 5.67 -21.89 -5.83
C GLN A 500 5.87 -21.75 -4.32
N VAL A 501 5.35 -22.69 -3.54
CA VAL A 501 5.50 -22.71 -2.08
C VAL A 501 6.23 -23.99 -1.64
N ASN A 502 7.09 -23.88 -0.63
CA ASN A 502 7.87 -25.00 -0.09
C ASN A 502 7.76 -25.04 1.45
N GLY A 503 7.39 -26.19 2.01
CA GLY A 503 7.13 -26.35 3.44
C GLY A 503 8.20 -27.07 4.28
N GLY A 504 9.31 -27.54 3.70
CA GLY A 504 9.90 -28.80 4.21
C GLY A 504 11.36 -28.87 4.48
N ASN A 505 12.01 -27.72 4.58
CA ASN A 505 13.38 -27.69 5.06
C ASN A 505 13.50 -27.09 6.46
N VAL A 506 12.43 -27.15 7.29
CA VAL A 506 12.45 -26.66 8.68
C VAL A 506 12.64 -27.83 9.64
N LEU A 507 13.64 -27.75 10.53
CA LEU A 507 13.88 -28.81 11.52
C LEU A 507 12.73 -28.87 12.54
N GLY A 508 12.24 -30.09 12.84
CA GLY A 508 11.13 -30.28 13.78
C GLY A 508 9.73 -30.12 13.17
N ASN A 509 9.67 -29.94 11.84
CA ASN A 509 8.43 -29.82 11.09
C ASN A 509 7.48 -31.00 11.35
N SER A 510 6.27 -30.72 11.82
CA SER A 510 5.28 -31.73 12.20
C SER A 510 3.84 -31.27 11.99
N MET A 511 2.96 -32.21 11.65
CA MET A 511 1.54 -31.92 11.45
C MET A 511 0.81 -31.58 12.76
N GLY A 512 -0.22 -30.73 12.65
CA GLY A 512 -1.18 -30.50 13.72
C GLY A 512 -2.28 -31.57 13.78
N THR A 513 -3.14 -31.51 14.81
CA THR A 513 -4.31 -32.39 14.90
C THR A 513 -5.56 -31.66 14.37
N PRO A 514 -6.35 -32.27 13.46
CA PRO A 514 -7.54 -31.64 12.91
C PRO A 514 -8.73 -31.68 13.89
N GLY A 515 -9.53 -30.62 13.99
CA GLY A 515 -10.62 -30.60 14.98
C GLY A 515 -11.35 -29.27 15.12
N CYS A 516 -12.64 -29.35 15.46
CA CYS A 516 -13.43 -28.18 15.89
C CYS A 516 -13.53 -28.21 17.42
N GLY A 517 -13.08 -27.16 18.10
CA GLY A 517 -13.12 -27.05 19.57
C GLY A 517 -11.96 -27.73 20.33
N THR A 518 -11.26 -28.69 19.72
CA THR A 518 -9.98 -29.24 20.23
C THR A 518 -9.05 -29.50 19.05
N PHE A 519 -8.25 -28.50 18.66
CA PHE A 519 -7.11 -28.70 17.78
C PHE A 519 -5.83 -28.43 18.57
N THR A 520 -4.79 -29.22 18.31
CA THR A 520 -3.45 -28.97 18.79
C THR A 520 -2.68 -28.42 17.59
N PRO A 521 -2.23 -27.15 17.64
CA PRO A 521 -1.34 -26.63 16.63
C PRO A 521 -0.13 -27.56 16.49
N GLY A 522 0.16 -27.98 15.26
CA GLY A 522 1.41 -28.69 14.97
C GLY A 522 2.59 -27.71 14.99
N HIS A 523 3.70 -28.16 14.42
CA HIS A 523 4.85 -27.29 14.15
C HIS A 523 5.07 -27.21 12.63
N PRO A 524 4.15 -26.60 11.85
CA PRO A 524 4.34 -26.43 10.42
C PRO A 524 5.35 -25.32 10.14
N ALA A 525 5.85 -25.26 8.91
CA ALA A 525 6.59 -24.12 8.42
C ALA A 525 5.63 -22.95 8.16
N LEU A 526 5.96 -21.76 8.64
CA LEU A 526 5.12 -20.56 8.53
C LEU A 526 5.41 -19.81 7.22
N LEU A 527 4.49 -19.86 6.26
CA LEU A 527 4.65 -19.22 4.94
C LEU A 527 4.14 -17.78 4.93
N VAL A 528 2.82 -17.61 4.98
CA VAL A 528 2.15 -16.31 4.87
C VAL A 528 1.09 -16.20 5.95
N GLN A 529 1.00 -15.04 6.58
CA GLN A 529 -0.15 -14.64 7.38
C GLN A 529 -0.73 -13.36 6.81
N PHE A 530 -2.03 -13.38 6.50
CA PHE A 530 -2.77 -12.17 6.21
C PHE A 530 -2.73 -11.25 7.44
N ASN A 531 -2.33 -10.01 7.23
CA ASN A 531 -2.32 -9.01 8.27
C ASN A 531 -2.91 -7.71 7.72
N SER A 532 -4.10 -7.34 8.19
CA SER A 532 -4.84 -6.16 7.72
C SER A 532 -4.10 -4.83 7.95
N LYS A 533 -3.12 -4.78 8.86
CA LYS A 533 -2.25 -3.60 9.05
C LYS A 533 -1.16 -3.49 7.98
N PHE A 534 -0.83 -4.60 7.32
CA PHE A 534 0.26 -4.74 6.36
C PHE A 534 -0.20 -5.23 4.98
N ALA A 535 -1.51 -5.27 4.75
CA ALA A 535 -2.11 -5.39 3.45
C ALA A 535 -2.51 -3.99 2.95
N PRO A 536 -2.32 -3.64 1.67
CA PRO A 536 -3.02 -2.51 1.07
C PRO A 536 -4.50 -2.69 1.34
N ALA A 537 -5.18 -1.63 1.80
CA ALA A 537 -6.61 -1.72 2.05
C ALA A 537 -7.30 -2.15 0.74
N PRO A 538 -8.04 -3.27 0.71
CA PRO A 538 -8.95 -3.56 -0.39
C PRO A 538 -9.93 -2.41 -0.43
N GLY A 539 -9.83 -1.60 -1.47
CA GLY A 539 -10.53 -0.34 -1.56
C GLY A 539 -12.02 -0.55 -1.79
N VAL A 540 -12.74 -0.80 -0.72
CA VAL A 540 -14.21 -0.86 -0.77
C VAL A 540 -14.78 0.51 -1.18
N ASN A 541 -14.05 1.60 -0.89
CA ASN A 541 -14.42 2.97 -1.23
C ASN A 541 -13.25 3.71 -1.86
N SER A 542 -13.54 4.56 -2.83
CA SER A 542 -12.64 5.63 -3.27
C SER A 542 -12.21 6.52 -2.08
N TYR A 543 -11.10 7.24 -2.22
CA TYR A 543 -10.60 8.14 -1.18
C TYR A 543 -10.09 9.46 -1.78
N LEU A 544 -10.13 10.54 -0.99
CA LEU A 544 -9.60 11.84 -1.41
C LEU A 544 -8.08 11.85 -1.33
N VAL A 545 -7.44 12.24 -2.42
CA VAL A 545 -6.00 12.51 -2.51
C VAL A 545 -5.78 13.92 -1.95
N LYS A 546 -4.98 14.03 -0.88
CA LYS A 546 -4.68 15.32 -0.23
C LYS A 546 -3.44 15.99 -0.77
#